data_AF-A0A0L8ANC5-F1
#
_entry.id   AF-A0A0L8ANC5-F1
#
_cell.length_a   1.000
_cell.length_b   1.000
_cell.length_c   1.000
_cell.angle_alpha   90.00
_cell.angle_beta   90.00
_cell.angle_gamma   90.00
#
_symmetry.space_group_name_H-M   'P 1'
#
loop_
_entity.id
_entity.type
_entity.pdbx_description
1 polymer ?
#
loop_
_entity_poly.entity_id
_entity_poly.type
_entity_poly.pdbx_seq_one_letter_code
_entity_poly.pdbx_strand_id
1 'polypeptide(L)'
;MNFNESSHKKILGILFIAFSALGLLGLVFYDFFMDFVLNLAAMDNDPMPPEALWIFDFIDSILWAIAILFLIPKIVIGFGLVNGRRWAMMPALVYGIIGIISFPVGTLIGIYSILIYTAKPREEDDFERRTN
;
A
#
# COMPACT_ATOMS: atom_id res chain seq x y z
N MET A 1 18.17 17.84 5.95
CA MET A 1 16.91 17.68 5.20
C MET A 1 15.80 17.66 6.25
N ASN A 2 14.87 18.63 6.22
CA ASN A 2 13.79 18.71 7.22
C ASN A 2 12.67 17.72 6.85
N PHE A 3 12.73 16.49 7.36
CA PHE A 3 11.73 15.46 7.08
C PHE A 3 10.33 15.74 7.68
N ASN A 4 10.23 16.74 8.57
CA ASN A 4 8.97 17.12 9.22
C ASN A 4 8.12 18.11 8.38
N GLU A 5 8.66 18.59 7.24
CA GLU A 5 7.92 19.45 6.32
C GLU A 5 6.62 18.78 5.86
N SER A 6 5.56 19.58 5.75
CA SER A 6 4.25 19.09 5.30
C SER A 6 4.31 18.40 3.92
N SER A 7 5.29 18.78 3.09
CA SER A 7 5.59 18.17 1.80
C SER A 7 5.95 16.68 1.90
N HIS A 8 6.73 16.27 2.90
CA HIS A 8 7.12 14.86 3.05
C HIS A 8 5.94 13.98 3.44
N LYS A 9 5.04 14.49 4.28
CA LYS A 9 3.78 13.80 4.64
C LYS A 9 2.87 13.63 3.43
N LYS A 10 2.80 14.64 2.56
CA LYS A 10 2.07 14.56 1.28
C LYS A 10 2.69 13.54 0.32
N ILE A 11 4.02 13.54 0.17
CA ILE A 11 4.73 12.56 -0.66
C ILE A 11 4.46 11.13 -0.18
N LEU A 12 4.53 10.90 1.14
CA LEU A 12 4.20 9.60 1.73
C LEU A 12 2.75 9.17 1.42
N GLY A 13 1.80 10.11 1.51
CA GLY A 13 0.41 9.85 1.14
C GLY A 13 0.23 9.48 -0.34
N ILE A 14 0.94 10.18 -1.24
CA ILE A 14 0.94 9.87 -2.67
C ILE A 14 1.53 8.48 -2.93
N LEU A 15 2.64 8.11 -2.25
CA LEU A 15 3.23 6.78 -2.37
C LEU A 15 2.23 5.69 -1.96
N PHE A 16 1.52 5.88 -0.84
CA PHE A 16 0.49 4.94 -0.40
C PHE A 16 -0.61 4.75 -1.45
N ILE A 17 -1.12 5.86 -2.01
CA ILE A 17 -2.16 5.81 -3.05
C ILE A 17 -1.63 5.13 -4.31
N ALA A 18 -0.48 5.58 -4.82
CA ALA A 18 0.08 5.10 -6.08
C ALA A 18 0.38 3.60 -6.04
N PHE A 19 1.07 3.13 -5.00
CA PHE A 19 1.43 1.72 -4.90
C PHE A 19 0.24 0.82 -4.59
N SER A 20 -0.74 1.29 -3.80
CA SER A 20 -1.96 0.51 -3.59
C SER A 20 -2.85 0.46 -4.83
N ALA A 21 -2.94 1.55 -5.60
CA ALA A 21 -3.65 1.56 -6.88
C ALA A 21 -2.98 0.65 -7.90
N LEU A 22 -1.64 0.67 -7.99
CA LEU A 22 -0.88 -0.26 -8.82
C LEU A 22 -1.04 -1.71 -8.37
N GLY A 23 -1.09 -1.98 -7.06
CA GLY A 23 -1.35 -3.31 -6.53
C GLY A 23 -2.74 -3.84 -6.91
N LEU A 24 -3.78 -3.01 -6.78
CA LEU A 24 -5.14 -3.37 -7.20
C LEU A 24 -5.23 -3.58 -8.71
N LEU A 25 -4.59 -2.71 -9.50
CA LEU A 25 -4.52 -2.87 -10.95
C LEU A 25 -3.79 -4.15 -11.37
N GLY A 26 -2.71 -4.50 -10.65
CA GLY A 26 -2.00 -5.76 -10.83
C GLY A 26 -2.87 -6.98 -10.51
N LEU A 27 -3.72 -6.90 -9.47
CA LEU A 27 -4.66 -7.97 -9.14
C LEU A 27 -5.73 -8.15 -10.22
N VAL A 28 -6.33 -7.04 -10.69
CA VAL A 28 -7.28 -7.08 -11.81
C VAL A 28 -6.63 -7.66 -13.07
N PHE A 29 -5.39 -7.28 -13.36
CA PHE A 29 -4.64 -7.86 -14.48
C PHE A 29 -4.40 -9.36 -14.29
N TYR A 30 -4.08 -9.80 -13.08
CA TYR A 30 -3.92 -11.21 -12.74
C TYR A 30 -5.21 -11.99 -13.00
N ASP A 31 -6.38 -11.47 -12.58
CA ASP A 31 -7.68 -12.13 -12.83
C ASP A 31 -7.91 -12.32 -14.34
N PHE A 32 -7.75 -11.24 -15.12
CA PHE A 32 -7.88 -11.30 -16.58
C PHE A 32 -6.93 -12.31 -17.21
N PHE A 33 -5.69 -12.39 -16.69
CA PHE A 33 -4.69 -13.32 -17.19
C PHE A 33 -5.04 -14.77 -16.83
N MET A 34 -5.49 -15.04 -15.61
CA MET A 34 -5.88 -16.38 -15.17
C MET A 34 -7.12 -16.85 -15.90
N ASP A 35 -8.13 -15.99 -16.07
CA ASP A 35 -9.30 -16.28 -16.89
C ASP A 35 -8.91 -16.64 -18.31
N PHE A 36 -8.00 -15.87 -18.92
CA PHE A 36 -7.50 -16.17 -20.26
C PHE A 36 -6.83 -17.56 -20.34
N VAL A 37 -5.98 -17.90 -19.37
CA VAL A 37 -5.30 -19.21 -19.31
C VAL A 37 -6.30 -20.35 -19.12
N LEU A 38 -7.26 -20.22 -18.20
CA LEU A 38 -8.28 -21.24 -17.93
C LEU A 38 -9.19 -21.47 -19.14
N ASN A 39 -9.60 -20.38 -19.81
CA ASN A 39 -10.39 -20.48 -21.04
C ASN A 39 -9.61 -21.16 -22.17
N LEU A 40 -8.31 -20.88 -22.31
CA LEU A 40 -7.46 -21.55 -23.30
C LEU A 40 -7.34 -23.05 -23.01
N ALA A 41 -7.16 -23.42 -21.73
CA ALA A 41 -7.09 -24.82 -21.31
C ALA A 41 -8.41 -25.57 -21.55
N ALA A 42 -9.55 -24.90 -21.41
CA ALA A 42 -10.87 -25.48 -21.67
C ALA A 42 -11.15 -25.77 -23.17
N MET A 43 -10.30 -25.29 -24.09
CA MET A 43 -10.43 -25.57 -25.53
C MET A 43 -9.81 -26.91 -25.93
N ASP A 44 -8.86 -27.44 -25.15
CA ASP A 44 -8.42 -28.82 -25.30
C ASP A 44 -9.56 -29.70 -24.76
N ASN A 45 -10.04 -30.68 -25.55
CA ASN A 45 -11.24 -31.49 -25.29
C ASN A 45 -11.21 -32.35 -23.99
N ASP A 46 -10.31 -32.05 -23.05
CA ASP A 46 -10.22 -32.63 -21.73
C ASP A 46 -10.67 -31.58 -20.69
N PRO A 47 -11.92 -31.63 -20.22
CA PRO A 47 -12.45 -30.65 -19.29
C PRO A 47 -11.72 -30.74 -17.95
N MET A 48 -11.33 -29.59 -17.42
CA MET A 48 -10.68 -29.50 -16.12
C MET A 48 -11.59 -30.08 -15.01
N PRO A 49 -11.05 -30.89 -14.08
CA PRO A 49 -11.83 -31.42 -12.97
C PRO A 49 -12.49 -30.29 -12.16
N PRO A 50 -13.78 -30.42 -11.77
CA PRO A 50 -14.47 -29.41 -10.97
C PRO A 50 -13.76 -29.07 -9.66
N GLU A 51 -13.06 -30.04 -9.06
CA GLU A 51 -12.29 -29.84 -7.83
C GLU A 51 -11.12 -28.88 -8.04
N ALA A 52 -10.50 -28.89 -9.23
CA ALA A 52 -9.39 -27.99 -9.56
C ALA A 52 -9.90 -26.55 -9.73
N LEU A 53 -11.02 -26.36 -10.43
CA LEU A 53 -11.67 -25.05 -10.57
C LEU A 53 -12.02 -24.43 -9.21
N TRP A 54 -12.60 -25.23 -8.31
CA TRP A 54 -12.93 -24.77 -6.96
C TRP A 54 -11.70 -24.32 -6.15
N ILE A 55 -10.55 -25.01 -6.30
CA ILE A 55 -9.31 -24.61 -5.64
C ILE A 55 -8.80 -23.27 -6.18
N PHE A 56 -8.88 -23.04 -7.49
CA PHE A 56 -8.50 -21.75 -8.08
C PHE A 56 -9.38 -20.61 -7.57
N ASP A 57 -10.70 -20.78 -7.60
CA ASP A 57 -11.65 -19.79 -7.09
C ASP A 57 -11.41 -19.49 -5.60
N PHE A 58 -11.12 -20.53 -4.80
CA PHE A 58 -10.84 -20.36 -3.39
C PHE A 58 -9.55 -19.56 -3.14
N ILE A 59 -8.47 -19.88 -3.86
CA ILE A 59 -7.20 -19.12 -3.78
C ILE A 59 -7.43 -17.67 -4.21
N ASP A 60 -8.15 -17.45 -5.31
CA ASP A 60 -8.46 -16.13 -5.82
C ASP A 60 -9.25 -15.29 -4.80
N SER A 61 -10.26 -15.88 -4.16
CA SER A 61 -11.03 -15.22 -3.12
C SER A 61 -10.18 -14.77 -1.92
N ILE A 62 -9.17 -15.56 -1.54
CA ILE A 62 -8.23 -15.22 -0.46
C ILE A 62 -7.32 -14.06 -0.89
N LEU A 63 -6.84 -14.07 -2.13
CA LEU A 63 -6.03 -12.97 -2.67
C LEU A 63 -6.81 -11.66 -2.64
N TRP A 64 -8.06 -11.67 -3.10
CA TRP A 64 -8.95 -10.51 -3.03
C TRP A 64 -9.24 -10.05 -1.61
N ALA A 65 -9.49 -10.97 -0.68
CA ALA A 65 -9.71 -10.63 0.72
C ALA A 65 -8.49 -9.93 1.34
N ILE A 66 -7.28 -10.43 1.06
CA ILE A 66 -6.02 -9.80 1.50
C ILE A 66 -5.84 -8.44 0.84
N ALA A 67 -6.08 -8.33 -0.47
CA ALA A 67 -5.94 -7.07 -1.20
C ALA A 67 -6.89 -5.99 -0.66
N ILE A 68 -8.15 -6.33 -0.41
CA ILE A 68 -9.14 -5.42 0.18
C ILE A 68 -8.70 -5.00 1.58
N LEU A 69 -8.23 -5.94 2.40
CA LEU A 69 -7.81 -5.65 3.78
C LEU A 69 -6.59 -4.73 3.86
N PHE A 70 -5.64 -4.84 2.92
CA PHE A 70 -4.37 -4.11 3.02
C PHE A 70 -4.22 -2.94 2.03
N LEU A 71 -4.80 -3.01 0.83
CA LEU A 71 -4.63 -1.98 -0.21
C LEU A 71 -5.67 -0.86 -0.09
N ILE A 72 -6.93 -1.19 0.16
CA ILE A 72 -8.00 -0.18 0.24
C ILE A 72 -7.77 0.77 1.43
N PRO A 73 -7.52 0.30 2.67
CA PRO A 73 -7.21 1.20 3.77
C PRO A 73 -5.97 2.07 3.52
N LYS A 74 -4.93 1.54 2.85
CA LYS A 74 -3.74 2.33 2.48
C LYS A 74 -4.10 3.51 1.58
N ILE A 75 -5.01 3.33 0.61
CA ILE A 75 -5.51 4.42 -0.23
C ILE A 75 -6.24 5.48 0.62
N VAL A 76 -7.12 5.03 1.52
CA VAL A 76 -7.88 5.92 2.41
C VAL A 76 -6.95 6.73 3.32
N ILE A 77 -5.94 6.08 3.89
CA ILE A 77 -4.89 6.72 4.71
C ILE A 77 -4.08 7.71 3.88
N GLY A 78 -3.68 7.32 2.67
CA GLY A 78 -2.94 8.19 1.76
C GLY A 78 -3.72 9.45 1.39
N PHE A 79 -5.02 9.32 1.14
CA PHE A 79 -5.90 10.47 0.90
C PHE A 79 -5.99 11.38 2.13
N GLY A 80 -6.07 10.81 3.32
CA GLY A 80 -6.02 11.57 4.58
C GLY A 80 -4.70 12.34 4.75
N LEU A 81 -3.56 11.73 4.42
CA LEU A 81 -2.23 12.36 4.50
C LEU A 81 -2.08 13.52 3.50
N VAL A 82 -2.50 13.33 2.25
CA VAL A 82 -2.43 14.37 1.20
C VAL A 82 -3.23 15.62 1.60
N ASN A 83 -4.38 15.41 2.24
CA ASN A 83 -5.24 16.48 2.76
C ASN A 83 -4.79 17.03 4.14
N GLY A 84 -3.65 16.59 4.67
CA GLY A 84 -3.12 17.07 5.95
C GLY A 84 -3.98 16.70 7.17
N ARG A 85 -4.79 15.64 7.08
CA ARG A 85 -5.67 15.21 8.17
C ARG A 85 -4.85 14.54 9.28
N ARG A 86 -4.99 15.03 10.52
CA ARG A 86 -4.26 14.51 11.70
C ARG A 86 -4.56 13.03 12.00
N TRP A 87 -5.79 12.56 11.73
CA TRP A 87 -6.17 11.17 11.98
C TRP A 87 -5.39 10.17 11.11
N ALA A 88 -4.88 10.59 9.94
CA ALA A 88 -4.16 9.72 9.02
C ALA A 88 -2.72 9.45 9.45
N MET A 89 -2.19 10.20 10.43
CA MET A 89 -0.80 10.08 10.86
C MET A 89 -0.49 8.76 11.56
N MET A 90 -1.30 8.37 12.55
CA MET A 90 -1.09 7.13 13.30
C MET A 90 -1.28 5.88 12.43
N PRO A 91 -2.36 5.77 11.62
CA PRO A 91 -2.53 4.66 10.68
C PRO A 91 -1.40 4.58 9.66
N ALA A 92 -0.89 5.72 9.17
CA ALA A 92 0.22 5.74 8.22
C ALA A 92 1.50 5.14 8.81
N LEU A 93 1.82 5.43 10.07
CA LEU A 93 2.96 4.84 10.74
C LEU A 93 2.80 3.32 10.90
N VAL A 94 1.61 2.87 11.34
CA VAL A 94 1.31 1.43 11.51
C VAL A 94 1.45 0.70 10.17
N TYR A 95 0.82 1.22 9.11
CA TYR A 95 0.91 0.63 7.78
C TYR A 95 2.31 0.73 7.17
N GLY A 96 3.09 1.76 7.52
CA GLY A 96 4.50 1.86 7.17
C GLY A 96 5.32 0.74 7.80
N ILE A 97 5.13 0.46 9.09
CA ILE A 97 5.82 -0.64 9.79
C ILE A 97 5.42 -1.99 9.20
N ILE A 98 4.12 -2.23 8.98
CA ILE A 98 3.63 -3.45 8.31
C ILE A 98 4.29 -3.59 6.92
N GLY A 99 4.44 -2.47 6.21
CA GLY A 99 5.07 -2.42 4.89
C GLY A 99 6.52 -2.91 4.87
N ILE A 100 7.25 -2.87 5.99
CA ILE A 100 8.65 -3.33 6.05
C ILE A 100 8.79 -4.80 5.66
N ILE A 101 7.77 -5.62 5.94
CA ILE A 101 7.72 -7.05 5.63
C ILE A 101 7.71 -7.28 4.09
N SER A 102 7.16 -6.33 3.34
CA SER A 102 7.07 -6.40 1.87
C SER A 102 8.30 -5.77 1.20
N PHE A 103 9.32 -6.58 0.91
CA PHE A 103 10.54 -6.16 0.21
C PHE A 103 10.39 -6.18 -1.32
N PRO A 104 10.95 -5.23 -2.09
CA PRO A 104 11.73 -4.06 -1.66
C PRO A 104 10.90 -2.77 -1.44
N VAL A 105 9.77 -2.64 -2.12
CA VAL A 105 9.00 -1.38 -2.19
C VAL A 105 8.38 -1.02 -0.84
N GLY A 106 7.76 -1.97 -0.17
CA GLY A 106 7.15 -1.72 1.14
C GLY A 106 8.18 -1.36 2.21
N THR A 107 9.38 -1.93 2.13
CA THR A 107 10.50 -1.56 3.01
C THR A 107 10.91 -0.10 2.84
N LEU A 108 11.04 0.38 1.61
CA LEU A 108 11.36 1.79 1.33
C LEU A 108 10.30 2.73 1.92
N ILE A 109 9.03 2.42 1.67
CA ILE A 109 7.89 3.19 2.18
C ILE A 109 7.84 3.15 3.72
N GLY A 110 8.11 2.00 4.32
CA GLY A 110 8.13 1.81 5.77
C GLY A 110 9.24 2.60 6.45
N ILE A 111 10.46 2.53 5.94
CA ILE A 111 11.59 3.33 6.44
C ILE A 111 11.28 4.82 6.27
N TYR A 112 10.74 5.24 5.13
CA TYR A 112 10.38 6.63 4.89
C TYR A 112 9.31 7.14 5.87
N SER A 113 8.33 6.29 6.21
CA SER A 113 7.31 6.60 7.21
C SER A 113 7.95 6.84 8.59
N ILE A 114 8.84 5.95 9.04
CA ILE A 114 9.52 6.09 10.32
C ILE A 114 10.35 7.38 10.35
N LEU A 115 11.13 7.66 9.30
CA LEU A 115 11.96 8.87 9.23
C LEU A 115 11.13 10.15 9.34
N ILE A 116 9.97 10.22 8.69
CA ILE A 116 9.08 11.39 8.75
C ILE A 116 8.54 11.62 10.16
N TYR A 117 8.14 10.55 10.85
CA TYR A 117 7.48 10.67 12.17
C TYR A 117 8.45 10.70 13.35
N THR A 118 9.69 10.21 13.19
CA THR A 118 10.71 10.18 14.25
C THR A 118 11.73 11.32 14.14
N ALA A 119 11.79 12.06 13.02
CA ALA A 119 12.69 13.21 12.89
C ALA A 119 12.36 14.31 13.91
N LYS A 120 13.32 14.60 14.81
CA LYS A 120 13.23 15.67 15.82
C LYS A 120 13.35 17.04 15.12
N PRO A 121 12.55 18.06 15.49
CA PRO A 121 12.76 19.44 15.05
C PRO A 121 14.19 19.90 15.40
N ARG A 122 14.86 20.62 14.51
CA ARG A 122 16.21 21.15 14.78
C ARG A 122 16.15 22.21 15.87
N GLU A 123 17.17 22.24 16.73
CA GLU A 123 17.31 23.21 17.82
C GLU A 123 17.37 24.67 17.32
N GLU A 124 17.77 24.91 16.06
CA GLU A 124 17.77 26.25 15.44
C GLU A 124 16.37 26.92 15.46
N ASP A 125 15.30 26.15 15.26
CA ASP A 125 13.91 26.66 15.34
C ASP A 125 13.52 27.02 16.79
N ASP A 126 14.17 26.41 17.78
CA ASP A 126 13.93 26.64 19.20
C ASP A 126 14.67 27.88 19.71
N PHE A 127 15.81 28.22 19.10
CA PHE A 127 16.50 29.49 19.34
C PHE A 127 15.71 30.67 18.78
N GLU A 128 15.20 30.61 17.55
CA GLU A 128 14.38 31.69 16.96
C GLU A 128 13.02 31.90 17.65
N ARG A 129 12.42 30.84 18.22
CA ARG A 129 11.20 30.96 19.04
C ARG A 129 11.44 31.49 20.45
N ARG A 130 12.68 31.41 20.95
CA ARG A 130 13.05 31.95 22.27
C ARG A 130 13.51 33.41 22.19
N THR A 131 13.88 33.89 21.00
CA THR A 131 14.38 35.25 20.79
C THR A 131 13.35 36.22 20.20
N ASN A 132 12.14 35.74 19.84
CA ASN A 132 10.96 36.54 19.48
C ASN A 132 9.87 36.42 20.55
#